data_AF-A0A1V1NVC4-F1
#
_entry.id   AF-A0A1V1NVC4-F1
#
_cell.length_a   1.000
_cell.length_b   1.000
_cell.length_c   1.000
_cell.angle_alpha   90.00
_cell.angle_beta   90.00
_cell.angle_gamma   90.00
#
_symmetry.space_group_name_H-M   'P 1'
#
loop_
_entity.id
_entity.type
_entity.pdbx_description
1 polymer ?
#
loop_
_entity_poly.entity_id
_entity_poly.type
_entity_poly.pdbx_seq_one_letter_code
_entity_poly.pdbx_strand_id
1 'polypeptide(L)'
;MNMVRNGLVKRLRQGLYTRTDLTLGNMQVHPFSIATHIIRPSAISHWSALHFHGFTEQIPRIINAFTFKKVVTPDMRGDIGSLKRHHAWIIDEIRYEYITVKKSIFLELKKTGSMNFLEFP
;
A
#
# COMPACT_ATOMS: atom_id res chain seq x y z
N MET A 1 23.72 10.99 -5.70
CA MET A 1 22.35 10.48 -5.95
C MET A 1 21.67 11.41 -6.97
N ASN A 2 21.95 11.24 -8.27
CA ASN A 2 21.55 12.23 -9.29
C ASN A 2 20.16 11.99 -9.88
N MET A 3 19.65 10.77 -9.92
CA MET A 3 18.37 10.46 -10.60
C MET A 3 17.13 11.06 -9.91
N VAL A 4 17.10 11.08 -8.57
CA VAL A 4 16.00 11.73 -7.81
C VAL A 4 16.06 13.24 -8.00
N ARG A 5 17.26 13.84 -7.97
CA ARG A 5 17.45 15.28 -8.19
C ARG A 5 17.09 15.70 -9.60
N ASN A 6 17.36 14.84 -10.57
CA ASN A 6 17.04 15.05 -11.98
C ASN A 6 15.57 14.76 -12.32
N GLY A 7 14.73 14.46 -11.33
CA GLY A 7 13.30 14.24 -11.52
C GLY A 7 12.93 12.92 -12.22
N LEU A 8 13.90 12.04 -12.51
CA LEU A 8 13.66 10.78 -13.25
C LEU A 8 12.97 9.70 -12.39
N VAL A 9 13.17 9.76 -11.07
CA VAL A 9 12.55 8.84 -10.12
C VAL A 9 12.02 9.61 -8.92
N LYS A 10 10.89 9.17 -8.39
CA LYS A 10 10.24 9.72 -7.22
C LYS A 10 10.39 8.77 -6.05
N ARG A 11 10.87 9.27 -4.92
CA ARG A 11 11.10 8.46 -3.73
C ARG A 11 9.79 8.28 -2.96
N LEU A 12 9.43 7.03 -2.68
CA LEU A 12 8.25 6.67 -1.88
C LEU A 12 8.63 6.40 -0.41
N ARG A 13 9.73 5.67 -0.20
CA ARG A 13 10.35 5.41 1.11
C ARG A 13 11.86 5.26 0.93
N GLN A 14 12.62 5.22 2.02
CA GLN A 14 13.99 4.69 1.95
C GLN A 14 14.02 3.30 1.29
N GLY A 15 14.78 3.20 0.20
CA GLY A 15 14.91 1.98 -0.60
C GLY A 15 13.75 1.70 -1.57
N LEU A 16 12.71 2.56 -1.61
CA LEU A 16 11.56 2.39 -2.51
C LEU A 16 11.33 3.64 -3.34
N TYR A 17 11.32 3.46 -4.66
CA TYR A 17 11.21 4.52 -5.65
C TYR A 17 10.19 4.11 -6.70
N THR A 18 9.48 5.09 -7.24
CA THR A 18 8.66 4.94 -8.43
C THR A 18 9.33 5.68 -9.58
N ARG A 19 9.06 5.25 -10.81
CA ARG A 19 9.48 5.97 -12.01
C ARG A 19 8.65 7.24 -12.12
N THR A 20 9.30 8.37 -12.42
CA THR A 20 8.58 9.61 -12.70
C THR A 20 8.28 9.63 -14.19
N ASP A 21 7.01 9.53 -14.55
CA ASP A 21 6.60 9.59 -15.95
C ASP A 21 6.48 11.06 -16.37
N LEU A 22 7.56 11.59 -16.93
CA LEU A 22 7.63 12.93 -17.54
C LEU A 22 6.99 12.96 -18.96
N THR A 23 6.43 11.85 -19.43
CA THR A 23 5.88 11.71 -20.78
C THR A 23 4.37 11.73 -20.74
N LEU A 24 3.80 12.71 -21.46
CA LEU A 24 2.39 12.96 -21.72
C LEU A 24 1.58 11.66 -21.93
N GLY A 25 1.00 11.12 -20.86
CA GLY A 25 0.35 9.81 -20.89
C GLY A 25 0.35 9.08 -19.54
N ASN A 26 -0.01 9.78 -18.46
CA ASN A 26 -0.50 9.34 -17.15
C ASN A 26 -0.53 7.83 -16.79
N MET A 27 0.58 7.09 -16.89
CA MET A 27 0.69 5.75 -16.31
C MET A 27 1.08 5.86 -14.84
N GLN A 28 0.23 6.47 -14.01
CA GLN A 28 0.44 6.43 -12.57
C GLN A 28 0.43 4.97 -12.09
N VAL A 29 1.46 4.59 -11.32
CA VAL A 29 1.54 3.25 -10.73
C VAL A 29 0.29 3.00 -9.90
N HIS A 30 -0.37 1.87 -10.17
CA HIS A 30 -1.60 1.51 -9.49
C HIS A 30 -1.41 1.52 -7.95
N PRO A 31 -2.33 2.11 -7.16
CA PRO A 31 -2.19 2.21 -5.71
C PRO A 31 -2.02 0.85 -5.03
N PHE A 32 -2.66 -0.21 -5.53
CA PHE A 32 -2.46 -1.56 -4.97
C PHE A 32 -1.04 -2.11 -5.19
N SER A 33 -0.40 -1.74 -6.30
CA SER A 33 1.00 -2.07 -6.55
C SER A 33 1.89 -1.33 -5.57
N ILE A 34 1.63 -0.05 -5.30
CA ILE A 34 2.34 0.71 -4.26
C ILE A 34 2.15 0.04 -2.88
N ALA A 35 0.91 -0.27 -2.49
CA ALA A 35 0.58 -0.88 -1.20
C ALA A 35 1.34 -2.20 -0.97
N THR A 36 1.36 -3.08 -1.97
CA THR A 36 2.05 -4.38 -1.88
C THR A 36 3.58 -4.29 -1.93
N HIS A 37 4.14 -3.13 -2.28
CA HIS A 37 5.59 -2.90 -2.32
C HIS A 37 6.11 -2.08 -1.12
N ILE A 38 5.29 -1.23 -0.48
CA ILE A 38 5.68 -0.55 0.77
C ILE A 38 5.98 -1.59 1.87
N ILE A 39 5.15 -2.64 1.96
CA ILE A 39 5.30 -3.70 2.96
C ILE A 39 5.22 -5.06 2.29
N ARG A 40 6.25 -5.89 2.48
CA ARG A 40 6.26 -7.27 1.96
C ARG A 40 6.53 -8.27 3.09
N PRO A 41 5.73 -9.34 3.21
CA PRO A 41 4.56 -9.68 2.40
C PRO A 41 3.30 -8.92 2.86
N SER A 42 2.39 -8.61 1.94
CA SER A 42 1.07 -8.06 2.23
C SER A 42 0.06 -8.41 1.13
N ALA A 43 -1.23 -8.24 1.41
CA ALA A 43 -2.33 -8.41 0.45
C ALA A 43 -3.40 -7.33 0.64
N ILE A 44 -4.08 -6.93 -0.44
CA ILE A 44 -5.20 -5.98 -0.39
C ILE A 44 -6.37 -6.58 0.39
N SER A 45 -7.07 -5.74 1.15
CA SER A 45 -8.02 -6.20 2.17
C SER A 45 -9.18 -5.22 2.41
N HIS A 46 -10.14 -5.63 3.25
CA HIS A 46 -11.24 -4.79 3.73
C HIS A 46 -11.95 -4.06 2.58
N TRP A 47 -12.19 -2.76 2.72
CA TRP A 47 -12.91 -1.94 1.75
C TRP A 47 -12.23 -1.92 0.38
N SER A 48 -10.90 -1.94 0.34
CA SER A 48 -10.16 -2.01 -0.93
C SER A 48 -10.40 -3.33 -1.67
N ALA A 49 -10.47 -4.45 -0.96
CA ALA A 49 -10.79 -5.75 -1.57
C ALA A 49 -12.26 -5.82 -2.01
N LEU A 50 -13.18 -5.30 -1.19
CA LEU A 50 -14.60 -5.24 -1.55
C LEU A 50 -14.81 -4.40 -2.81
N HIS A 51 -14.19 -3.22 -2.87
CA HIS A 51 -14.29 -2.35 -4.03
C HIS A 51 -13.69 -3.01 -5.28
N PHE A 52 -12.51 -3.63 -5.14
CA PHE A 52 -11.87 -4.34 -6.25
C PHE A 52 -12.73 -5.48 -6.81
N HIS A 53 -13.48 -6.17 -5.96
CA HIS A 53 -14.37 -7.26 -6.37
C HIS A 53 -15.80 -6.82 -6.70
N GLY A 54 -16.07 -5.51 -6.77
CA GLY A 54 -17.40 -5.00 -7.11
C GLY A 54 -18.46 -5.19 -6.01
N PHE A 55 -18.04 -5.50 -4.79
CA PHE A 55 -18.93 -5.61 -3.63
C PHE A 55 -19.25 -4.24 -2.99
N THR A 56 -18.67 -3.16 -3.50
CA THR A 56 -19.06 -1.78 -3.17
C THR A 56 -18.75 -0.85 -4.35
N GLU A 57 -19.64 0.10 -4.61
CA GLU A 57 -19.43 1.18 -5.59
C GLU A 57 -18.70 2.39 -4.99
N GLN A 58 -18.54 2.42 -3.67
CA GLN A 58 -17.90 3.56 -3.00
C GLN A 58 -16.39 3.55 -3.26
N ILE A 59 -15.90 4.59 -3.94
CA ILE A 59 -14.49 4.75 -4.27
C ILE A 59 -13.67 4.90 -2.97
N PRO A 60 -12.76 3.96 -2.64
CA PRO A 60 -12.03 3.98 -1.40
C PRO A 60 -10.98 5.10 -1.43
N ARG A 61 -11.08 6.04 -0.49
CA ARG A 61 -10.06 7.07 -0.24
C ARG A 61 -8.86 6.54 0.55
N ILE A 62 -8.98 5.33 1.08
CA ILE A 62 -7.98 4.65 1.90
C ILE A 62 -7.73 3.28 1.29
N ILE A 63 -6.47 2.96 1.05
CA ILE A 63 -6.04 1.65 0.58
C ILE A 63 -5.71 0.78 1.80
N ASN A 64 -6.51 -0.26 2.02
CA ASN A 64 -6.33 -1.20 3.12
C ASN A 64 -5.60 -2.45 2.64
N ALA A 65 -4.53 -2.81 3.34
CA ALA A 65 -3.84 -4.08 3.16
C ALA A 65 -3.65 -4.77 4.52
N PHE A 66 -3.48 -6.10 4.54
CA PHE A 66 -3.04 -6.80 5.74
C PHE A 66 -1.65 -7.41 5.54
N THR A 67 -0.92 -7.57 6.64
CA THR A 67 0.39 -8.20 6.71
C THR A 67 0.55 -8.92 8.03
N PHE A 68 1.47 -9.89 8.14
CA PHE A 68 1.87 -10.45 9.43
C PHE A 68 3.15 -9.84 10.01
N LYS A 69 3.80 -8.94 9.26
CA LYS A 69 4.98 -8.23 9.76
C LYS A 69 4.54 -7.03 10.58
N LYS A 70 5.29 -6.74 11.65
CA LYS A 70 5.12 -5.50 12.41
C LYS A 70 5.33 -4.31 11.48
N VAL A 71 4.30 -3.46 11.37
CA VAL A 71 4.34 -2.24 10.58
C VAL A 71 4.77 -1.08 11.47
N VAL A 72 5.76 -0.33 11.01
CA VAL A 72 6.15 0.94 11.60
C VAL A 72 5.93 2.00 10.53
N THR A 73 5.05 2.95 10.78
CA THR A 73 4.82 4.08 9.87
C THR A 73 5.68 5.28 10.28
N PRO A 74 5.87 6.27 9.38
CA PRO A 74 6.59 7.50 9.72
C PRO A 74 5.95 8.23 10.91
N ASP A 75 4.61 8.21 11.00
CA ASP A 75 3.83 8.81 12.10
C ASP A 75 4.18 8.20 13.47
N MET A 76 4.54 6.91 13.52
CA MET A 76 4.95 6.23 14.76
C MET A 76 6.34 6.65 15.27
N ARG A 77 7.10 7.45 14.52
CA ARG A 77 8.45 7.92 14.91
C ARG A 77 8.44 9.31 15.57
N GLY A 78 7.28 9.98 15.61
CA GLY A 78 7.08 11.27 16.27
C GLY A 78 6.62 11.14 17.73
N ASP A 79 6.80 12.22 18.50
CA ASP A 79 6.53 12.26 19.94
C ASP A 79 5.04 12.23 20.31
N ILE A 80 4.79 11.75 21.52
CA ILE A 80 3.56 11.43 22.26
C ILE A 80 2.39 12.38 21.94
N GLY A 81 1.46 11.95 21.07
CA GLY A 81 0.22 12.73 20.89
C GLY A 81 -0.69 12.40 19.71
N SER A 82 -0.32 11.49 18.79
CA SER A 82 -1.21 11.18 17.66
C SER A 82 -2.39 10.29 18.14
N LEU A 83 -3.47 10.96 18.54
CA LEU A 83 -4.81 10.42 18.80
C LEU A 83 -5.11 9.21 17.92
N LYS A 84 -5.48 8.05 18.51
CA LYS A 84 -6.27 6.88 18.03
C LYS A 84 -6.52 6.71 16.51
N ARG A 85 -5.64 7.18 15.64
CA ARG A 85 -5.76 7.10 14.19
C ARG A 85 -4.92 5.91 13.77
N HIS A 86 -5.47 5.11 12.88
CA HIS A 86 -4.68 4.04 12.26
C HIS A 86 -3.42 4.67 11.65
N HIS A 87 -2.26 4.23 12.13
CA HIS A 87 -0.99 4.68 11.60
C HIS A 87 -0.91 4.34 10.11
N ALA A 88 -0.70 5.35 9.27
CA ALA A 88 -0.79 5.21 7.81
C ALA A 88 0.47 5.74 7.10
N TRP A 89 0.71 5.22 5.90
CA TRP A 89 1.61 5.84 4.93
C TRP A 89 0.79 6.78 4.04
N ILE A 90 1.28 7.99 3.79
CA ILE A 90 0.65 8.93 2.87
C ILE A 90 1.61 9.12 1.69
N ILE A 91 1.15 8.80 0.49
CA ILE A 91 1.89 8.95 -0.77
C ILE A 91 0.90 9.50 -1.78
N ASP A 92 1.23 10.63 -2.39
CA ASP A 92 0.42 11.26 -3.44
C ASP A 92 -1.04 11.45 -3.04
N GLU A 93 -1.23 11.94 -1.80
CA GLU A 93 -2.54 12.15 -1.16
C GLU A 93 -3.36 10.87 -0.89
N ILE A 94 -2.87 9.71 -1.32
CA ILE A 94 -3.45 8.40 -1.02
C ILE A 94 -2.94 7.90 0.32
N ARG A 95 -3.88 7.51 1.18
CA ARG A 95 -3.62 6.95 2.50
C ARG A 95 -3.58 5.42 2.42
N TYR A 96 -2.49 4.83 2.90
CA TYR A 96 -2.27 3.39 2.95
C TYR A 96 -2.23 2.91 4.40
N GLU A 97 -3.15 2.01 4.74
CA GLU A 97 -3.29 1.45 6.08
C GLU A 97 -3.03 -0.06 6.07
N TYR A 98 -2.30 -0.50 7.09
CA TYR A 98 -1.94 -1.91 7.23
C TYR A 98 -2.48 -2.49 8.51
N ILE A 99 -3.24 -3.57 8.37
CA ILE A 99 -3.73 -4.36 9.50
C ILE A 99 -2.74 -5.49 9.73
N THR A 100 -2.22 -5.60 10.96
CA THR A 100 -1.34 -6.71 11.32
C THR A 100 -2.18 -7.91 11.76
N VAL A 101 -2.01 -9.05 11.09
CA VAL A 101 -2.70 -10.31 11.39
C VAL A 101 -1.71 -11.40 11.82
N LYS A 102 -2.20 -12.46 12.46
CA LYS A 102 -1.36 -13.63 12.78
C LYS A 102 -0.87 -14.29 11.49
N LYS A 103 0.38 -14.80 11.51
CA LYS A 103 0.98 -15.48 10.35
C LYS A 103 0.15 -16.69 9.88
N SER A 104 -0.49 -17.43 10.80
CA SER A 104 -1.37 -18.56 10.45
C SER A 104 -2.52 -18.11 9.55
N ILE A 105 -3.26 -17.07 9.96
CA ILE A 105 -4.37 -16.50 9.21
C ILE A 105 -3.92 -16.01 7.83
N PHE A 106 -2.78 -15.31 7.77
CA PHE A 106 -2.22 -14.85 6.49
C PHE A 106 -1.93 -16.02 5.52
N LEU A 107 -1.38 -17.11 6.04
CA LEU A 107 -1.04 -18.28 5.23
C LEU A 107 -2.27 -19.07 4.79
N GLU A 108 -3.26 -19.22 5.66
CA GLU A 108 -4.53 -19.87 5.36
C GLU A 108 -5.28 -19.14 4.24
N LEU A 109 -5.37 -17.81 4.32
CA LEU A 109 -5.97 -16.99 3.25
C LEU A 109 -5.25 -17.18 1.90
N LYS A 110 -3.92 -17.34 1.93
CA LYS A 110 -3.13 -17.62 0.72
C LYS A 110 -3.33 -19.04 0.18
N LYS A 111 -3.70 -20.00 1.02
CA LYS A 111 -3.92 -21.41 0.65
C LYS A 111 -5.35 -21.67 0.17
N THR A 112 -6.34 -21.05 0.79
CA THR A 112 -7.76 -21.22 0.45
C THR A 112 -8.13 -20.48 -0.84
N GLY A 113 -7.36 -19.47 -1.22
CA GLY A 113 -7.56 -18.73 -2.46
C GLY A 113 -6.81 -19.32 -3.66
N SER A 114 -7.50 -20.15 -4.44
CA SER A 114 -7.34 -20.20 -5.91
C SER A 114 -7.86 -18.90 -6.57
N MET A 115 -7.72 -17.76 -5.88
CA MET A 115 -7.98 -16.41 -6.35
C MET A 115 -6.62 -15.73 -6.35
N ASN A 116 -6.04 -15.60 -7.54
CA ASN A 116 -4.77 -14.92 -7.77
C ASN A 116 -4.88 -13.44 -7.36
N PHE A 117 -4.63 -13.13 -6.10
CA PHE A 117 -4.50 -11.75 -5.60
C PHE A 117 -3.14 -11.10 -5.99
N LEU A 118 -2.52 -11.56 -7.08
CA LEU A 118 -1.18 -11.15 -7.50
C LEU A 118 -1.07 -10.67 -8.95
N GLU A 119 -2.18 -10.58 -9.70
CA GLU A 119 -2.17 -9.93 -11.00
C GLU A 119 -2.99 -8.64 -10.92
N PHE A 120 -2.31 -7.58 -10.50
CA PHE A 120 -2.74 -6.22 -10.82
C PHE A 120 -2.21 -5.93 -12.23
N PRO A 121 -3.06 -5.53 -13.20
CA PRO A 121 -2.59 -5.08 -14.50
C PRO A 121 -1.70 -3.84 -14.40
#